data_AF-A0A330L6K1-F1
#
_entry.id   AF-A0A330L6K1-F1
#
_cell.length_a   1.000
_cell.length_b   1.000
_cell.length_c   1.000
_cell.angle_alpha   90.00
_cell.angle_beta   90.00
_cell.angle_gamma   90.00
#
_symmetry.space_group_name_H-M   'P 1'
#
loop_
_entity.id
_entity.type
_entity.pdbx_description
1 polymer ?
#
loop_
_entity_poly.entity_id
_entity_poly.type
_entity_poly.pdbx_seq_one_letter_code
_entity_poly.pdbx_strand_id
1 'polypeptide(L)' 'MKAMVLDHIGDVAGSPLQLRDIPMPLPGPDEVLVKVHVCAVCCTDLHVIE' A
#
# COMPACT_ATOMS: atom_id res chain seq x y z
N MET A 1 0.81 -9.93 -6.74
CA MET A 1 0.83 -8.53 -7.18
C MET A 1 1.79 -7.76 -6.31
N LYS A 2 2.54 -6.81 -6.88
CA LYS A 2 3.45 -5.98 -6.08
C LYS A 2 2.68 -4.89 -5.35
N ALA A 3 2.96 -4.71 -4.06
CA ALA A 3 2.37 -3.67 -3.22
C ALA A 3 3.39 -3.16 -2.21
N MET A 4 3.27 -1.89 -1.83
CA MET A 4 3.97 -1.34 -0.67
C MET A 4 3.20 -1.76 0.60
N VAL A 5 3.87 -2.40 1.54
CA VAL A 5 3.28 -2.97 2.76
C VAL A 5 3.93 -2.33 3.98
N LEU A 6 3.11 -1.83 4.90
CA LEU A 6 3.52 -1.28 6.18
C LEU A 6 3.16 -2.28 7.28
N ASP A 7 4.15 -2.93 7.89
CA ASP A 7 3.89 -3.89 8.99
C ASP A 7 3.77 -3.20 10.35
N HIS A 8 4.46 -2.07 10.51
CA HIS A 8 4.46 -1.25 11.72
C HIS A 8 4.66 0.22 11.34
N ILE A 9 4.03 1.10 12.09
CA ILE A 9 4.22 2.56 12.00
C ILE A 9 5.59 2.90 12.61
N GLY A 10 6.28 3.87 12.03
CA GLY A 10 7.56 4.35 12.54
C GLY A 10 8.18 5.41 11.64
N ASP A 11 9.30 5.98 12.09
CA ASP A 11 10.02 7.02 11.35
C ASP A 11 10.27 6.57 9.89
N VAL A 12 9.77 7.36 8.94
CA VAL A 12 9.89 7.10 7.50
C VAL A 12 11.35 6.97 7.06
N ALA A 13 12.30 7.61 7.76
CA ALA A 13 13.73 7.47 7.50
C ALA A 13 14.23 6.04 7.72
N GLY A 14 13.55 5.27 8.58
CA GLY A 14 13.79 3.84 8.78
C GLY A 14 13.27 2.95 7.64
N SER A 15 12.62 3.53 6.62
CA SER A 15 12.01 2.81 5.50
C SER A 15 11.04 1.69 5.94
N PRO A 16 10.06 1.95 6.83
CA PRO A 16 9.16 0.90 7.34
C PRO A 16 8.22 0.34 6.25
N LEU A 17 8.02 1.09 5.17
CA LEU A 17 7.20 0.70 4.02
C LEU A 17 8.00 -0.15 3.03
N GLN A 18 7.56 -1.39 2.81
CA GLN A 18 8.33 -2.41 2.08
C GLN A 18 7.61 -2.92 0.82
N LEU A 19 8.31 -2.99 -0.31
CA LEU A 19 7.76 -3.57 -1.54
C LEU A 19 7.72 -5.09 -1.44
N ARG A 20 6.53 -5.69 -1.54
CA ARG A 20 6.32 -7.14 -1.48
C ARG A 20 5.45 -7.64 -2.64
N ASP A 21 5.61 -8.91 -2.98
CA ASP A 21 4.64 -9.62 -3.82
C ASP A 21 3.62 -10.32 -2.91
N ILE A 22 2.34 -9.99 -3.09
CA ILE A 22 1.23 -10.48 -2.28
C ILE A 22 0.17 -11.14 -3.17
N PRO A 23 -0.69 -12.05 -2.66
CA PRO A 23 -1.77 -12.63 -3.45
C PRO A 23 -2.69 -11.59 -4.09
N MET A 24 -3.26 -11.91 -5.25
CA MET A 24 -4.28 -11.06 -5.87
C MET A 24 -5.57 -11.15 -5.02
N PRO A 25 -6.18 -10.02 -4.62
CA PRO A 25 -7.44 -10.05 -3.88
C PRO A 25 -8.60 -10.53 -4.76
N LEU A 26 -9.58 -11.17 -4.14
CA LEU A 26 -10.85 -11.56 -4.76
C LEU A 26 -11.93 -10.56 -4.32
N PRO A 27 -12.60 -9.86 -5.25
CA PRO A 27 -13.65 -8.91 -4.88
C PRO A 27 -14.90 -9.63 -4.35
N GLY A 28 -15.56 -9.03 -3.36
CA GLY A 28 -16.89 -9.42 -2.90
C GLY A 28 -18.02 -9.04 -3.87
N PRO A 29 -19.29 -9.35 -3.53
CA PRO A 29 -20.44 -9.11 -4.41
C PRO A 29 -20.63 -7.68 -4.90
N ASP A 30 -20.24 -6.68 -4.09
CA ASP A 30 -20.40 -5.24 -4.36
C ASP A 30 -19.06 -4.51 -4.56
N GLU A 31 -17.98 -5.25 -4.81
CA GLU A 31 -16.63 -4.71 -4.97
C GLU A 31 -16.15 -4.83 -6.41
N VAL A 32 -15.21 -3.96 -6.78
CA VAL A 32 -14.52 -4.02 -8.07
C VAL A 32 -13.03 -4.22 -7.86
N LEU A 33 -12.43 -5.08 -8.68
CA LEU A 33 -10.97 -5.27 -8.71
C LEU A 33 -10.35 -4.29 -9.71
N VAL A 34 -9.58 -3.33 -9.21
CA VAL A 34 -8.92 -2.31 -10.04
C VAL A 34 -7.45 -2.66 -10.25
N LYS A 35 -7.00 -2.67 -11.51
CA LYS A 35 -5.58 -2.74 -11.84
C LYS A 35 -4.96 -1.35 -11.78
N VAL A 36 -4.20 -1.07 -10.72
CA VAL A 36 -3.49 0.21 -10.57
C VAL A 36 -2.36 0.30 -11.59
N HIS A 37 -2.38 1.34 -12.43
CA HIS A 37 -1.32 1.64 -13.40
C HIS A 37 -0.32 2.68 -12.85
N VAL A 38 -0.82 3.67 -12.11
CA VAL A 38 -0.05 4.77 -11.53
C VAL A 38 -0.71 5.16 -10.21
N CYS A 39 0.09 5.53 -9.20
CA CYS A 39 -0.36 6.17 -7.97
C CYS A 39 0.47 7.44 -7.73
N ALA A 40 -0.11 8.41 -7.01
CA ALA A 40 0.58 9.60 -6.54
C ALA A 40 0.79 9.50 -5.03
N VAL A 41 1.78 10.22 -4.51
CA VAL A 41 2.04 10.35 -3.08
C VAL A 41 1.55 11.72 -2.62
N CYS A 42 0.85 11.75 -1.50
CA CYS A 42 0.34 12.95 -0.83
C CYS A 42 0.90 13.04 0.59
N CYS A 43 0.71 14.19 1.24
CA CYS A 43 1.15 14.38 2.63
C CYS A 43 0.45 13.44 3.61
N THR A 44 -0.77 12.98 3.28
CA THR A 44 -1.49 12.01 4.12
C THR A 44 -0.79 10.65 4.14
N ASP A 45 -0.08 10.26 3.09
CA ASP A 45 0.68 9.00 3.10
C ASP A 45 1.78 9.02 4.16
N LEU A 46 2.40 10.18 4.40
CA LEU A 46 3.40 10.32 5.46
C LEU A 46 2.77 10.11 6.85
N HIS A 47 1.62 10.73 7.12
CA HIS A 47 0.85 10.53 8.35
C HIS A 47 0.36 9.09 8.59
N VAL A 48 0.31 8.26 7.55
CA VAL A 48 -0.04 6.83 7.67
C VAL A 48 1.19 6.01 8.07
N ILE A 49 2.38 6.46 7.66
CA ILE A 49 3.65 5.75 7.87
C ILE A 49 4.25 6.09 9.24
N GLU A 50 4.17 7.35 9.67
CA GLU A 50 4.78 7.89 10.90
C GLU A 50 3.85 8.01 12.11
#